data_AF-A0A3D4A6E9-F1
#
_entry.id   AF-A0A3D4A6E9-F1
#
_cell.length_a   1.000
_cell.length_b   1.000
_cell.length_c   1.000
_cell.angle_alpha   90.00
_cell.angle_beta   90.00
_cell.angle_gamma   90.00
#
_symmetry.space_group_name_H-M   'P 1'
#
loop_
_entity.id
_entity.type
_entity.pdbx_description
1 polymer ?
#
loop_
_entity_poly.entity_id
_entity_poly.type
_entity_poly.pdbx_seq_one_letter_code
_entity_poly.pdbx_strand_id
1 'polypeptide(L)'
;MARFLSIITALTVAALTATPTDAQVYTDPNKVDADYAIQGEYVGDVEGLDGDTAKFGVQIVAQGDGEFLGVGYPGGLPGQGFVGDKEKIIRVKAQKVDGGLKFQGEDGYGIYKDGAVTIYDNDGQLGGVLKKVERKSKTLGMKPPKGAVVLFDGTTADNFKNGKMTDDNLLMQGVTSKQLFQDHRVHVEFRLPYMPKARGQGRGNSGIYVQGRYEVQMLDSFGLVGAMNECGGIYSVTDCPVNLCLPPLTWQTYDIYYTA
;
A
#
# COMPACT_ATOMS: atom_id res chain seq x y z
N MET A 1 -4.30 -20.25 -41.28
CA MET A 1 -5.50 -20.44 -40.45
C MET A 1 -5.07 -21.03 -39.11
N ALA A 2 -4.90 -20.20 -38.09
CA ALA A 2 -4.64 -20.64 -36.72
C ALA A 2 -5.89 -20.35 -35.90
N ARG A 3 -6.48 -21.39 -35.31
CA ARG A 3 -7.71 -21.35 -34.53
C ARG A 3 -7.43 -20.81 -33.14
N PHE A 4 -8.11 -19.73 -32.76
CA PHE A 4 -8.20 -19.26 -31.38
C PHE A 4 -9.17 -20.15 -30.60
N LEU A 5 -8.76 -20.60 -29.41
CA LEU A 5 -9.63 -21.22 -28.43
C LEU A 5 -9.82 -20.23 -27.27
N SER A 6 -10.94 -19.50 -27.28
CA SER A 6 -11.39 -18.71 -26.14
C SER A 6 -12.04 -19.64 -25.13
N ILE A 7 -11.47 -19.73 -23.92
CA ILE A 7 -12.15 -20.30 -22.76
C ILE A 7 -12.67 -19.13 -21.93
N ILE A 8 -13.97 -18.85 -22.07
CA ILE A 8 -14.72 -17.99 -21.15
C ILE A 8 -14.90 -18.80 -19.87
N THR A 9 -14.13 -18.46 -18.83
CA THR A 9 -14.42 -18.96 -17.48
C THR A 9 -15.28 -17.92 -16.79
N ALA A 10 -16.55 -18.22 -16.62
CA ALA A 10 -17.47 -17.43 -15.81
C ALA A 10 -17.00 -17.50 -14.34
N LEU A 11 -16.38 -16.44 -13.83
CA LEU A 11 -16.05 -16.31 -12.43
C LEU A 11 -17.32 -15.84 -11.69
N THR A 12 -18.00 -16.77 -11.02
CA THR A 12 -19.03 -16.43 -10.05
C THR A 12 -18.39 -15.66 -8.89
N VAL A 13 -18.69 -14.36 -8.79
CA VAL A 13 -18.35 -13.55 -7.62
C VAL A 13 -19.24 -14.00 -6.47
N ALA A 14 -18.76 -14.97 -5.70
CA ALA A 14 -19.26 -15.18 -4.35
C ALA A 14 -18.78 -13.99 -3.51
N ALA A 15 -19.69 -13.10 -3.15
CA ALA A 15 -19.45 -12.13 -2.10
C ALA A 15 -19.17 -12.90 -0.81
N LEU A 16 -17.90 -13.17 -0.53
CA LEU A 16 -17.48 -13.61 0.80
C LEU A 16 -17.71 -12.43 1.73
N THR A 17 -18.80 -12.51 2.48
CA THR A 17 -18.95 -11.75 3.71
C THR A 17 -17.84 -12.20 4.65
N ALA A 18 -16.73 -11.46 4.65
CA ALA A 18 -15.66 -11.65 5.62
C ALA A 18 -16.27 -11.40 7.00
N THR A 19 -16.43 -12.46 7.77
CA THR A 19 -16.66 -12.35 9.21
C THR A 19 -15.45 -11.60 9.78
N PRO A 20 -15.64 -10.62 10.70
CA PRO A 20 -14.50 -9.98 11.33
C PRO A 20 -13.78 -11.07 12.11
N THR A 21 -12.63 -11.50 11.60
CA THR A 21 -11.67 -12.21 12.43
C THR A 21 -11.28 -11.27 13.56
N ASP A 22 -10.98 -11.84 14.73
CA ASP A 22 -10.35 -11.16 15.87
C ASP A 22 -8.90 -10.75 15.47
N ALA A 23 -8.83 -9.95 14.41
CA ALA A 23 -7.62 -9.59 13.73
C ALA A 23 -6.95 -8.54 14.59
N GLN A 24 -5.75 -8.85 15.02
CA GLN A 24 -4.89 -7.93 15.74
C GLN A 24 -4.78 -6.61 14.97
N VAL A 25 -5.27 -5.52 15.58
CA VAL A 25 -5.28 -4.17 14.98
C VAL A 25 -4.35 -3.28 15.77
N TYR A 26 -3.41 -2.67 15.07
CA TYR A 26 -2.52 -1.67 15.63
C TYR A 26 -2.80 -0.32 14.97
N THR A 27 -2.90 0.71 15.79
CA THR A 27 -3.07 2.12 15.37
C THR A 27 -1.96 3.03 15.89
N ASP A 28 -1.13 2.53 16.82
CA ASP A 28 0.01 3.22 17.42
C ASP A 28 1.30 2.51 17.00
N PRO A 29 2.20 3.17 16.25
CA PRO A 29 3.47 2.58 15.81
C PRO A 29 4.41 2.19 16.95
N ASN A 30 4.18 2.67 18.17
CA ASN A 30 4.96 2.29 19.36
C ASN A 30 4.42 1.04 20.06
N LYS A 31 3.26 0.51 19.62
CA LYS A 31 2.58 -0.64 20.24
C LYS A 31 2.35 -1.76 19.24
N VAL A 32 3.30 -2.00 18.37
CA VAL A 32 3.28 -3.01 17.31
C VAL A 32 4.05 -4.27 17.71
N ASP A 33 3.83 -5.37 16.99
CA ASP A 33 4.66 -6.58 17.11
C ASP A 33 6.06 -6.41 16.52
N ALA A 34 6.91 -7.43 16.76
CA ALA A 34 8.27 -7.48 16.24
C ALA A 34 8.32 -7.55 14.70
N ASP A 35 7.31 -8.12 14.05
CA ASP A 35 7.27 -8.25 12.59
C ASP A 35 7.23 -6.88 11.91
N TYR A 36 6.57 -5.90 12.55
CA TYR A 36 6.49 -4.53 12.04
C TYR A 36 7.86 -3.87 11.84
N ALA A 37 8.87 -4.21 12.66
CA ALA A 37 10.22 -3.66 12.51
C ALA A 37 10.89 -4.09 11.18
N ILE A 38 10.51 -5.26 10.67
CA ILE A 38 10.98 -5.82 9.39
C ILE A 38 10.12 -5.31 8.22
N GLN A 39 8.83 -5.06 8.45
CA GLN A 39 7.96 -4.49 7.43
C GLN A 39 8.47 -3.12 6.95
N GLY A 40 8.39 -2.88 5.64
CA GLY A 40 8.71 -1.60 5.05
C GLY A 40 9.32 -1.70 3.67
N GLU A 41 9.93 -0.61 3.24
CA GLU A 41 10.49 -0.45 1.90
C GLU A 41 12.01 -0.44 1.96
N TYR A 42 12.63 -1.09 0.99
CA TYR A 42 14.07 -1.25 0.87
C TYR A 42 14.48 -0.90 -0.55
N VAL A 43 15.55 -0.14 -0.72
CA VAL A 43 16.04 0.26 -2.05
C VAL A 43 17.55 0.34 -2.09
N GLY A 44 18.11 0.04 -3.24
CA GLY A 44 19.54 0.07 -3.51
C GLY A 44 19.79 -0.15 -5.00
N ASP A 45 21.07 -0.11 -5.36
CA ASP A 45 21.54 -0.45 -6.69
C ASP A 45 21.96 -1.93 -6.70
N VAL A 46 21.58 -2.65 -7.74
CA VAL A 46 21.81 -4.09 -7.92
C VAL A 46 22.40 -4.31 -9.31
N GLU A 47 23.47 -5.10 -9.38
CA GLU A 47 24.07 -5.58 -10.63
C GLU A 47 23.20 -6.71 -11.21
N GLY A 48 22.78 -6.54 -12.46
CA GLY A 48 22.03 -7.53 -13.22
C GLY A 48 22.92 -8.64 -13.77
N LEU A 49 22.31 -9.69 -14.30
CA LEU A 49 23.03 -10.84 -14.89
C LEU A 49 23.85 -10.47 -16.14
N ASP A 50 23.54 -9.34 -16.76
CA ASP A 50 24.25 -8.74 -17.89
C ASP A 50 25.40 -7.82 -17.46
N GLY A 51 25.62 -7.63 -16.16
CA GLY A 51 26.63 -6.74 -15.58
C GLY A 51 26.18 -5.28 -15.46
N ASP A 52 24.96 -4.94 -15.88
CA ASP A 52 24.44 -3.58 -15.76
C ASP A 52 23.90 -3.33 -14.35
N THR A 53 24.28 -2.20 -13.75
CA THR A 53 23.76 -1.80 -12.44
C THR A 53 22.46 -1.01 -12.59
N ALA A 54 21.40 -1.45 -11.92
CA ALA A 54 20.10 -0.79 -11.91
C ALA A 54 19.52 -0.66 -10.50
N LYS A 55 18.59 0.28 -10.32
CA LYS A 55 17.84 0.37 -9.05
C LYS A 55 16.93 -0.82 -8.88
N PHE A 56 16.81 -1.27 -7.64
CA PHE A 56 15.86 -2.30 -7.26
C PHE A 56 15.15 -1.91 -5.96
N GLY A 57 13.83 -2.06 -5.95
CA GLY A 57 12.99 -1.83 -4.77
C GLY A 57 12.44 -3.14 -4.22
N VAL A 58 12.36 -3.27 -2.91
CA VAL A 58 11.67 -4.36 -2.23
C VAL A 58 10.72 -3.79 -1.19
N GLN A 59 9.48 -4.26 -1.20
CA GLN A 59 8.57 -4.12 -0.07
C GLN A 59 8.54 -5.45 0.69
N ILE A 60 8.88 -5.43 1.97
CA ILE A 60 8.66 -6.58 2.86
C ILE A 60 7.35 -6.34 3.61
N VAL A 61 6.38 -7.23 3.44
CA VAL A 61 5.05 -7.14 4.04
C VAL A 61 4.93 -8.18 5.14
N ALA A 62 4.67 -7.73 6.37
CA ALA A 62 4.39 -8.64 7.48
C ALA A 62 3.02 -9.29 7.29
N GLN A 63 3.00 -10.61 7.45
CA GLN A 63 1.81 -11.45 7.31
C GLN A 63 1.32 -12.02 8.65
N GLY A 64 1.97 -11.64 9.74
CA GLY A 64 1.71 -12.08 11.10
C GLY A 64 2.41 -13.38 11.43
N ASP A 65 2.64 -13.62 12.72
CA ASP A 65 3.22 -14.86 13.25
C ASP A 65 4.62 -15.18 12.65
N GLY A 66 5.39 -14.13 12.32
CA GLY A 66 6.73 -14.23 11.75
C GLY A 66 6.74 -14.62 10.27
N GLU A 67 5.60 -14.54 9.58
CA GLU A 67 5.49 -14.79 8.14
C GLU A 67 5.59 -13.47 7.35
N PHE A 68 6.26 -13.52 6.18
CA PHE A 68 6.49 -12.33 5.36
C PHE A 68 6.34 -12.61 3.87
N LEU A 69 5.89 -11.60 3.14
CA LEU A 69 5.91 -11.55 1.69
C LEU A 69 6.92 -10.49 1.24
N GLY A 70 7.87 -10.89 0.39
CA GLY A 70 8.72 -9.98 -0.35
C GLY A 70 8.07 -9.63 -1.69
N VAL A 71 8.01 -8.34 -2.00
CA VAL A 71 7.52 -7.82 -3.28
C VAL A 71 8.63 -7.01 -3.93
N GLY A 72 9.22 -7.54 -5.00
CA GLY A 72 10.35 -6.95 -5.72
C GLY A 72 9.90 -6.12 -6.91
N TYR A 73 10.59 -5.00 -7.12
CA TYR A 73 10.33 -4.01 -8.16
C TYR A 73 11.62 -3.65 -8.91
N PRO A 74 11.83 -4.26 -10.10
CA PRO A 74 12.91 -3.85 -11.00
C PRO A 74 12.79 -2.38 -11.36
N GLY A 75 13.89 -1.63 -11.29
CA GLY A 75 13.92 -0.19 -11.56
C GLY A 75 13.67 0.71 -10.34
N GLY A 76 13.30 0.16 -9.18
CA GLY A 76 13.10 0.91 -7.93
C GLY A 76 11.69 0.76 -7.34
N LEU A 77 11.39 1.46 -6.25
CA LEU A 77 10.07 1.38 -5.59
C LEU A 77 8.95 1.97 -6.47
N PRO A 78 7.67 1.59 -6.27
CA PRO A 78 6.54 2.17 -6.98
C PRO A 78 6.55 3.72 -6.94
N GLY A 79 6.57 4.38 -8.10
CA GLY A 79 6.64 5.84 -8.19
C GLY A 79 8.03 6.45 -7.95
N GLN A 80 9.07 5.63 -7.77
CA GLN A 80 10.48 6.01 -7.70
C GLN A 80 11.32 5.08 -8.59
N GLY A 81 10.98 5.07 -9.88
CA GLY A 81 11.65 4.28 -10.92
C GLY A 81 10.76 3.19 -11.51
N PHE A 82 10.05 2.42 -10.68
CA PHE A 82 9.05 1.46 -11.18
C PHE A 82 7.74 2.17 -11.57
N VAL A 83 7.30 1.97 -12.82
CA VAL A 83 6.19 2.71 -13.46
C VAL A 83 4.99 1.83 -13.88
N GLY A 84 4.66 0.79 -13.11
CA GLY A 84 3.35 0.12 -13.21
C GLY A 84 3.26 -1.05 -14.18
N ASP A 85 4.39 -1.56 -14.69
CA ASP A 85 4.41 -2.83 -15.43
C ASP A 85 4.21 -4.00 -14.46
N LYS A 86 2.94 -4.29 -14.15
CA LYS A 86 2.54 -5.23 -13.08
C LYS A 86 3.09 -6.64 -13.30
N GLU A 87 3.40 -7.02 -14.54
CA GLU A 87 3.97 -8.33 -14.90
C GLU A 87 5.41 -8.51 -14.39
N LYS A 88 6.15 -7.42 -14.20
CA LYS A 88 7.52 -7.44 -13.68
C LYS A 88 7.61 -7.48 -12.15
N ILE A 89 6.47 -7.45 -11.45
CA ILE A 89 6.47 -7.47 -9.98
C ILE A 89 6.75 -8.89 -9.50
N ILE A 90 7.84 -9.06 -8.76
CA ILE A 90 8.25 -10.34 -8.20
C ILE A 90 7.56 -10.50 -6.83
N ARG A 91 6.95 -11.66 -6.56
CA ARG A 91 6.30 -11.95 -5.27
C ARG A 91 6.77 -13.28 -4.72
N VAL A 92 7.38 -13.24 -3.55
CA VAL A 92 8.06 -14.39 -2.96
C VAL A 92 7.78 -14.45 -1.46
N LYS A 93 7.33 -15.61 -0.98
CA LYS A 93 7.19 -15.84 0.46
C LYS A 93 8.57 -15.99 1.09
N ALA A 94 8.74 -15.41 2.27
CA ALA A 94 9.97 -15.57 3.04
C ALA A 94 10.13 -17.00 3.54
N GLN A 95 11.38 -17.46 3.60
CA GLN A 95 11.81 -18.64 4.35
C GLN A 95 12.66 -18.16 5.51
N LYS A 96 12.41 -18.67 6.72
CA LYS A 96 13.23 -18.38 7.89
C LYS A 96 14.61 -19.03 7.71
N VAL A 97 15.67 -18.25 7.87
CA VAL A 97 17.06 -18.69 7.83
C VAL A 97 17.80 -18.19 9.08
N ASP A 98 19.05 -18.61 9.27
CA ASP A 98 19.80 -18.25 10.48
C ASP A 98 19.99 -16.72 10.63
N GLY A 99 19.25 -16.16 11.58
CA GLY A 99 19.22 -14.74 11.89
C GLY A 99 18.61 -13.86 10.79
N GLY A 100 17.77 -14.39 9.90
CA GLY A 100 17.20 -13.59 8.80
C GLY A 100 16.05 -14.24 8.03
N LEU A 101 15.66 -13.60 6.94
CA LEU A 101 14.63 -14.07 6.01
C LEU A 101 15.22 -14.21 4.61
N LYS A 102 15.05 -15.37 3.99
CA LYS A 102 15.41 -15.60 2.59
C LYS A 102 14.19 -15.48 1.68
N PHE A 103 14.34 -14.74 0.60
CA PHE A 103 13.33 -14.52 -0.44
C PHE A 103 13.87 -15.09 -1.75
N GLN A 104 13.45 -16.30 -2.13
CA GLN A 104 13.93 -16.98 -3.34
C GLN A 104 13.09 -16.58 -4.56
N GLY A 105 13.71 -15.90 -5.52
CA GLY A 105 13.16 -15.62 -6.85
C GLY A 105 13.67 -16.62 -7.89
N GLU A 106 13.32 -16.36 -9.16
CA GLU A 106 13.74 -17.17 -10.30
C GLU A 106 15.23 -16.95 -10.63
N ASP A 107 15.66 -15.69 -10.73
CA ASP A 107 17.01 -15.30 -11.16
C ASP A 107 18.01 -15.10 -10.00
N GLY A 108 17.57 -15.30 -8.75
CA GLY A 108 18.39 -15.06 -7.57
C GLY A 108 17.58 -15.03 -6.29
N TYR A 109 18.18 -14.54 -5.21
CA TYR A 109 17.52 -14.45 -3.91
C TYR A 109 17.96 -13.23 -3.11
N GLY A 110 17.06 -12.76 -2.24
CA GLY A 110 17.36 -11.75 -1.23
C GLY A 110 17.47 -12.36 0.16
N ILE A 111 18.39 -11.88 0.99
CA ILE A 111 18.45 -12.18 2.43
C ILE A 111 18.23 -10.88 3.19
N TYR A 112 17.13 -10.80 3.95
CA TYR A 112 16.97 -9.77 4.96
C TYR A 112 17.73 -10.18 6.23
N LYS A 113 18.65 -9.32 6.68
CA LYS A 113 19.39 -9.44 7.94
C LYS A 113 19.87 -8.07 8.38
N ASP A 114 19.88 -7.82 9.68
CA ASP A 114 20.40 -6.59 10.30
C ASP A 114 19.85 -5.28 9.67
N GLY A 115 18.57 -5.27 9.27
CA GLY A 115 17.90 -4.08 8.75
C GLY A 115 18.15 -3.78 7.26
N ALA A 116 18.81 -4.67 6.52
CA ALA A 116 19.04 -4.55 5.08
C ALA A 116 18.63 -5.83 4.34
N VAL A 117 18.41 -5.72 3.02
CA VAL A 117 18.22 -6.87 2.13
C VAL A 117 19.43 -6.98 1.22
N THR A 118 20.19 -8.06 1.33
CA THR A 118 21.30 -8.35 0.42
C THR A 118 20.81 -9.24 -0.71
N ILE A 119 21.06 -8.84 -1.94
CA ILE A 119 20.66 -9.54 -3.16
C ILE A 119 21.83 -10.36 -3.69
N TYR A 120 21.53 -11.59 -4.08
CA TYR A 120 22.46 -12.52 -4.71
C TYR A 120 21.85 -13.11 -5.97
N ASP A 121 22.69 -13.50 -6.92
CA ASP A 121 22.28 -14.39 -8.01
C ASP A 121 22.14 -15.85 -7.50
N ASN A 122 21.78 -16.77 -8.39
CA ASN A 122 21.62 -18.18 -8.04
C ASN A 122 22.95 -18.91 -7.77
N ASP A 123 24.08 -18.37 -8.22
CA ASP A 123 25.42 -18.89 -7.95
C ASP A 123 26.00 -18.37 -6.62
N GLY A 124 25.28 -17.46 -5.95
CA GLY A 124 25.66 -16.87 -4.67
C GLY A 124 26.59 -15.67 -4.80
N GLN A 125 26.75 -15.11 -6.00
CA GLN A 125 27.47 -13.85 -6.18
C GLN A 125 26.64 -12.68 -5.66
N LEU A 126 27.32 -11.71 -5.06
CA LEU A 126 26.68 -10.52 -4.52
C LEU A 126 26.21 -9.61 -5.66
N GLY A 127 24.90 -9.37 -5.74
CA GLY A 127 24.31 -8.41 -6.68
C GLY A 127 24.15 -7.00 -6.09
N GLY A 128 23.91 -6.87 -4.77
CA GLY A 128 23.78 -5.55 -4.14
C GLY A 128 23.16 -5.57 -2.74
N VAL A 129 23.05 -4.40 -2.12
CA VAL A 129 22.46 -4.24 -0.77
C VAL A 129 21.40 -3.13 -0.79
N LEU A 130 20.18 -3.50 -0.40
CA LEU A 130 19.05 -2.60 -0.29
C LEU A 130 18.91 -2.14 1.16
N LYS A 131 18.86 -0.82 1.37
CA LYS A 131 18.69 -0.21 2.69
C LYS A 131 17.23 0.16 2.91
N LYS A 132 16.77 0.05 4.17
CA LYS A 132 15.43 0.49 4.55
C LYS A 132 15.28 1.99 4.28
N VAL A 133 14.13 2.39 3.73
CA VAL A 133 13.76 3.79 3.50
C VAL A 133 12.37 4.08 4.03
N GLU A 134 12.17 5.32 4.46
CA GLU A 134 10.87 5.83 4.86
C GLU A 134 10.45 6.94 3.91
N ARG A 135 9.46 6.67 3.07
CA ARG A 135 8.90 7.66 2.15
C ARG A 135 7.78 8.43 2.81
N LYS A 136 7.64 9.70 2.43
CA LYS A 136 6.54 10.57 2.84
C LYS A 136 5.81 11.07 1.61
N SER A 137 4.49 11.23 1.73
CA SER A 137 3.73 11.89 0.68
C SER A 137 4.21 13.34 0.51
N LYS A 138 4.31 13.79 -0.75
CA LYS A 138 4.76 15.15 -1.09
C LYS A 138 3.78 16.22 -0.64
N THR A 139 2.50 15.88 -0.51
CA THR A 139 1.43 16.82 -0.14
C THR A 139 1.03 16.72 1.33
N LEU A 140 1.74 15.88 2.12
CA LEU A 140 1.51 15.77 3.56
C LEU A 140 1.79 17.10 4.28
N GLY A 141 0.86 17.53 5.12
CA GLY A 141 0.89 18.78 5.87
C GLY A 141 0.71 20.04 5.00
N MET A 142 0.28 19.90 3.74
CA MET A 142 0.06 21.07 2.89
C MET A 142 -1.07 21.93 3.46
N LYS A 143 -0.79 23.22 3.63
CA LYS A 143 -1.80 24.17 4.09
C LYS A 143 -2.91 24.28 3.04
N PRO A 144 -4.18 24.39 3.47
CA PRO A 144 -5.28 24.71 2.58
C PRO A 144 -4.95 25.97 1.77
N PRO A 145 -5.09 25.95 0.43
CA PRO A 145 -4.84 27.14 -0.37
C PRO A 145 -5.86 28.24 -0.03
N LYS A 146 -5.54 29.48 -0.39
CA LYS A 146 -6.43 30.62 -0.17
C LYS A 146 -7.80 30.35 -0.81
N GLY A 147 -8.87 30.45 -0.02
CA GLY A 147 -10.25 30.22 -0.47
C GLY A 147 -10.72 28.76 -0.38
N ALA A 148 -9.87 27.83 0.06
CA ALA A 148 -10.31 26.47 0.35
C ALA A 148 -11.26 26.44 1.56
N VAL A 149 -12.26 25.57 1.47
CA VAL A 149 -13.10 25.21 2.63
C VAL A 149 -12.33 24.17 3.45
N VAL A 150 -12.07 24.50 4.72
CA VAL A 150 -11.44 23.56 5.65
C VAL A 150 -12.53 22.68 6.26
N LEU A 151 -12.61 21.43 5.82
CA LEU A 151 -13.57 20.48 6.37
C LEU A 151 -13.11 19.96 7.74
N PHE A 152 -11.82 19.66 7.89
CA PHE A 152 -11.22 19.17 9.13
C PHE A 152 -9.77 19.64 9.24
N ASP A 153 -9.37 20.13 10.41
CA ASP A 153 -7.99 20.54 10.73
C ASP A 153 -7.53 20.07 12.13
N GLY A 154 -8.32 19.19 12.76
CA GLY A 154 -8.07 18.72 14.13
C GLY A 154 -8.71 19.57 15.23
N THR A 155 -9.47 20.63 14.90
CA THR A 155 -10.15 21.45 15.92
C THR A 155 -11.56 20.96 16.26
N THR A 156 -12.37 20.64 15.25
CA THR A 156 -13.74 20.13 15.41
C THR A 156 -14.17 19.27 14.21
N ALA A 157 -15.10 18.34 14.45
CA ALA A 157 -15.77 17.56 13.41
C ALA A 157 -17.16 18.11 13.01
N ASP A 158 -17.50 19.35 13.42
CA ASP A 158 -18.81 19.95 13.21
C ASP A 158 -19.20 20.14 11.75
N ASN A 159 -18.25 20.16 10.82
CA ASN A 159 -18.52 20.21 9.39
C ASN A 159 -19.08 18.89 8.83
N PHE A 160 -19.16 17.84 9.65
CA PHE A 160 -19.62 16.52 9.24
C PHE A 160 -20.88 16.06 9.97
N LYS A 161 -21.72 15.30 9.27
CA LYS A 161 -22.75 14.45 9.87
C LYS A 161 -22.04 13.27 10.53
N ASN A 162 -22.47 12.92 11.76
CA ASN A 162 -21.84 11.91 12.60
C ASN A 162 -20.36 12.18 12.95
N GLY A 163 -19.94 13.44 12.87
CA GLY A 163 -18.57 13.86 13.18
C GLY A 163 -18.14 13.43 14.58
N LYS A 164 -17.03 12.70 14.65
CA LYS A 164 -16.40 12.24 15.90
C LYS A 164 -14.91 12.39 15.78
N MET A 165 -14.25 12.66 16.90
CA MET A 165 -12.80 12.76 16.98
C MET A 165 -12.25 11.75 17.97
N THR A 166 -11.03 11.30 17.72
CA THR A 166 -10.23 10.55 18.68
C THR A 166 -9.60 11.50 19.70
N ASP A 167 -9.10 10.96 20.82
CA ASP A 167 -8.43 11.75 21.86
C ASP A 167 -7.16 12.46 21.36
N ASP A 168 -6.54 11.96 20.29
CA ASP A 168 -5.40 12.56 19.60
C ASP A 168 -5.80 13.48 18.43
N ASN A 169 -7.04 13.97 18.43
CA ASN A 169 -7.59 14.97 17.49
C ASN A 169 -7.67 14.53 16.02
N LEU A 170 -7.88 13.24 15.75
CA LEU A 170 -8.10 12.73 14.40
C LEU A 170 -9.59 12.54 14.13
N LEU A 171 -10.02 12.76 12.88
CA LEU A 171 -11.39 12.50 12.45
C LEU A 171 -11.64 11.00 12.37
N MET A 172 -12.69 10.51 13.03
CA MET A 172 -13.12 9.11 12.90
C MET A 172 -13.87 8.91 11.57
N GLN A 173 -13.70 7.73 10.97
CA GLN A 173 -14.41 7.31 9.75
C GLN A 173 -15.95 7.26 9.93
N GLY A 174 -16.67 7.09 8.82
CA GLY A 174 -18.14 6.96 8.84
C GLY A 174 -18.89 8.29 8.88
N VAL A 175 -18.25 9.32 8.32
CA VAL A 175 -18.71 10.70 8.32
C VAL A 175 -19.03 11.19 6.91
N THR A 176 -19.87 12.22 6.82
CA THR A 176 -20.20 12.87 5.53
C THR A 176 -20.19 14.37 5.72
N SER A 177 -19.56 15.13 4.82
CA SER A 177 -19.60 16.59 4.89
C SER A 177 -21.05 17.09 4.89
N LYS A 178 -21.33 18.10 5.71
CA LYS A 178 -22.64 18.78 5.70
C LYS A 178 -22.81 19.62 4.43
N GLN A 179 -21.73 20.27 4.00
CA GLN A 179 -21.68 20.99 2.73
C GLN A 179 -21.58 20.00 1.56
N LEU A 180 -22.26 20.35 0.47
CA LEU A 180 -22.22 19.65 -0.81
C LEU A 180 -21.34 20.43 -1.80
N PHE A 181 -20.73 19.70 -2.73
CA PHE A 181 -19.77 20.24 -3.69
C PHE A 181 -20.10 19.77 -5.12
N GLN A 182 -19.91 20.66 -6.10
CA GLN A 182 -19.92 20.35 -7.54
C GLN A 182 -18.48 20.03 -7.97
N ASP A 183 -17.92 20.67 -8.99
CA ASP A 183 -16.50 20.59 -9.31
C ASP A 183 -15.65 20.99 -8.11
N HIS A 184 -14.64 20.19 -7.78
CA HIS A 184 -13.76 20.48 -6.66
C HIS A 184 -12.40 19.77 -6.76
N ARG A 185 -11.45 20.32 -6.00
CA ARG A 185 -10.26 19.61 -5.58
C ARG A 185 -10.40 19.29 -4.09
N VAL A 186 -10.21 18.04 -3.71
CA VAL A 186 -10.15 17.63 -2.30
C VAL A 186 -8.76 17.09 -1.98
N HIS A 187 -8.24 17.52 -0.84
CA HIS A 187 -7.04 16.98 -0.23
C HIS A 187 -7.46 16.26 1.06
N VAL A 188 -6.99 15.03 1.26
CA VAL A 188 -7.20 14.26 2.48
C VAL A 188 -5.91 13.57 2.88
N GLU A 189 -5.57 13.66 4.16
CA GLU A 189 -4.51 12.89 4.77
C GLU A 189 -5.15 11.75 5.57
N PHE A 190 -4.62 10.54 5.40
CA PHE A 190 -5.13 9.37 6.09
C PHE A 190 -3.98 8.43 6.48
N ARG A 191 -4.25 7.62 7.50
CA ARG A 191 -3.34 6.61 8.01
C ARG A 191 -4.12 5.32 8.24
N LEU A 192 -3.64 4.24 7.66
CA LEU A 192 -4.29 2.93 7.75
C LEU A 192 -3.70 2.14 8.93
N PRO A 193 -4.51 1.34 9.64
CA PRO A 193 -4.02 0.52 10.74
C PRO A 193 -3.10 -0.59 10.22
N TYR A 194 -2.17 -1.04 11.04
CA TYR A 194 -1.42 -2.25 10.78
C TYR A 194 -2.23 -3.45 11.27
N MET A 195 -2.57 -4.36 10.35
CA MET A 195 -3.38 -5.54 10.60
C MET A 195 -2.72 -6.78 9.96
N PRO A 196 -1.59 -7.27 10.51
CA PRO A 196 -0.73 -8.24 9.83
C PRO A 196 -1.42 -9.55 9.51
N LYS A 197 -2.47 -9.93 10.24
CA LYS A 197 -3.24 -11.17 10.02
C LYS A 197 -4.43 -11.00 9.08
N ALA A 198 -4.82 -9.76 8.76
CA ALA A 198 -5.97 -9.49 7.91
C ALA A 198 -5.60 -9.49 6.42
N ARG A 199 -6.56 -9.86 5.56
CA ARG A 199 -6.37 -9.94 4.11
C ARG A 199 -7.58 -9.38 3.37
N GLY A 200 -7.38 -9.05 2.09
CA GLY A 200 -8.42 -8.52 1.22
C GLY A 200 -9.10 -7.29 1.83
N GLN A 201 -10.41 -7.19 1.64
CA GLN A 201 -11.23 -6.08 2.13
C GLN A 201 -11.32 -5.99 3.66
N GLY A 202 -10.78 -6.94 4.42
CA GLY A 202 -10.70 -6.88 5.88
C GLY A 202 -9.45 -6.18 6.41
N ARG A 203 -8.50 -5.79 5.53
CA ARG A 203 -7.20 -5.24 5.91
C ARG A 203 -7.21 -3.71 5.82
N GLY A 204 -7.68 -3.04 6.88
CA GLY A 204 -7.66 -1.58 6.99
C GLY A 204 -8.50 -0.86 5.93
N ASN A 205 -9.77 -1.22 5.81
CA ASN A 205 -10.69 -0.74 4.76
C ASN A 205 -11.46 0.53 5.17
N SER A 206 -11.56 1.47 4.25
CA SER A 206 -12.33 2.72 4.30
C SER A 206 -12.48 3.25 2.87
N GLY A 207 -13.08 4.43 2.66
CA GLY A 207 -13.10 5.05 1.34
C GLY A 207 -13.46 6.52 1.40
N ILE A 208 -13.04 7.28 0.39
CA ILE A 208 -13.57 8.62 0.15
C ILE A 208 -14.56 8.57 -1.01
N TYR A 209 -15.82 8.84 -0.68
CA TYR A 209 -16.91 8.88 -1.65
C TYR A 209 -17.06 10.29 -2.20
N VAL A 210 -16.54 10.53 -3.40
CA VAL A 210 -16.69 11.79 -4.12
C VAL A 210 -18.17 11.95 -4.51
N GLN A 211 -18.78 13.05 -4.06
CA GLN A 211 -20.22 13.32 -4.12
C GLN A 211 -21.11 12.20 -3.52
N GLY A 212 -20.58 11.33 -2.66
CA GLY A 212 -21.33 10.19 -2.13
C GLY A 212 -21.62 9.11 -3.19
N ARG A 213 -20.95 9.12 -4.35
CA ARG A 213 -21.23 8.23 -5.49
C ARG A 213 -20.01 7.43 -5.94
N TYR A 214 -18.87 8.10 -6.08
CA TYR A 214 -17.66 7.50 -6.64
C TYR A 214 -16.66 7.28 -5.52
N GLU A 215 -16.44 6.03 -5.17
CA GLU A 215 -15.48 5.66 -4.13
C GLU A 215 -14.07 5.61 -4.70
N VAL A 216 -13.20 6.47 -4.18
CA VAL A 216 -11.76 6.25 -4.24
C VAL A 216 -11.39 5.43 -3.02
N GLN A 217 -11.00 4.19 -3.26
CA GLN A 217 -10.82 3.18 -2.23
C GLN A 217 -9.65 3.52 -1.31
N MET A 218 -9.81 3.32 0.01
CA MET A 218 -8.74 3.36 1.00
C MET A 218 -8.59 1.98 1.64
N LEU A 219 -7.51 1.26 1.33
CA LEU A 219 -7.27 -0.08 1.85
C LEU A 219 -5.79 -0.25 2.16
N ASP A 220 -5.40 -1.02 3.19
CA ASP A 220 -3.98 -1.35 3.39
C ASP A 220 -3.55 -2.31 2.26
N SER A 221 -3.06 -1.67 1.21
CA SER A 221 -2.70 -2.28 -0.06
C SER A 221 -1.20 -2.38 -0.23
N PHE A 222 -0.44 -2.20 0.85
CA PHE A 222 1.02 -2.31 0.82
C PHE A 222 1.44 -3.71 0.32
N GLY A 223 2.22 -3.75 -0.76
CA GLY A 223 2.63 -4.96 -1.50
C GLY A 223 1.58 -5.58 -2.45
N LEU A 224 0.39 -4.98 -2.58
CA LEU A 224 -0.66 -5.46 -3.48
C LEU A 224 -0.51 -4.93 -4.91
N VAL A 225 -1.41 -5.31 -5.82
CA VAL A 225 -1.31 -5.06 -7.27
C VAL A 225 -1.86 -3.70 -7.73
N GLY A 226 -2.59 -2.98 -6.87
CA GLY A 226 -3.33 -1.77 -7.22
C GLY A 226 -4.60 -2.08 -8.02
N ALA A 227 -5.41 -3.04 -7.57
CA ALA A 227 -6.69 -3.37 -8.19
C ALA A 227 -7.76 -2.30 -7.92
N MET A 228 -8.87 -2.36 -8.65
CA MET A 228 -10.00 -1.42 -8.53
C MET A 228 -10.57 -1.29 -7.11
N ASN A 229 -10.44 -2.33 -6.29
CA ASN A 229 -10.89 -2.37 -4.89
C ASN A 229 -9.72 -2.26 -3.89
N GLU A 230 -8.56 -1.76 -4.32
CA GLU A 230 -7.39 -1.46 -3.49
C GLU A 230 -7.11 0.05 -3.45
N CYS A 231 -6.20 0.49 -2.58
CA CYS A 231 -5.87 1.89 -2.33
C CYS A 231 -5.64 2.68 -3.63
N GLY A 232 -6.44 3.71 -3.87
CA GLY A 232 -6.36 4.57 -5.04
C GLY A 232 -7.07 4.03 -6.29
N GLY A 233 -7.63 2.83 -6.24
CA GLY A 233 -8.57 2.33 -7.24
C GLY A 233 -9.92 3.04 -7.15
N ILE A 234 -10.63 3.12 -8.28
CA ILE A 234 -12.04 3.54 -8.28
C ILE A 234 -12.87 2.27 -8.13
N TYR A 235 -13.54 2.14 -6.98
CA TYR A 235 -14.16 0.88 -6.56
C TYR A 235 -15.12 0.33 -7.63
N SER A 236 -14.88 -0.90 -8.07
CA SER A 236 -15.63 -1.61 -9.14
C SER A 236 -15.57 -0.98 -10.54
N VAL A 237 -14.69 0.00 -10.77
CA VAL A 237 -14.60 0.73 -12.05
C VAL A 237 -13.23 0.59 -12.70
N THR A 238 -12.16 1.03 -12.04
CA THR A 238 -10.82 0.97 -12.62
C THR A 238 -9.75 0.72 -11.57
N ASP A 239 -8.77 -0.08 -11.96
CA ASP A 239 -7.53 -0.29 -11.24
C ASP A 239 -6.74 1.01 -11.08
N CYS A 240 -5.89 1.03 -10.07
CA CYS A 240 -4.82 2.01 -9.97
C CYS A 240 -3.67 1.60 -10.92
N PRO A 241 -3.17 2.49 -11.79
CA PRO A 241 -2.05 2.18 -12.68
C PRO A 241 -0.78 1.78 -11.92
N VAL A 242 -0.54 2.42 -10.78
CA VAL A 242 0.61 2.15 -9.90
C VAL A 242 0.12 2.16 -8.45
N ASN A 243 0.31 1.06 -7.74
CA ASN A 243 0.04 1.03 -6.30
C ASN A 243 1.11 1.84 -5.54
N LEU A 244 0.73 3.03 -5.08
CA LEU A 244 1.57 3.94 -4.29
C LEU A 244 1.26 3.90 -2.80
N CYS A 245 0.49 2.91 -2.33
CA CYS A 245 0.15 2.79 -0.91
C CYS A 245 1.43 2.64 -0.08
N LEU A 246 1.62 3.53 0.88
CA LEU A 246 2.70 3.42 1.87
C LEU A 246 2.40 2.29 2.86
N PRO A 247 3.41 1.79 3.61
CA PRO A 247 3.19 0.84 4.69
C PRO A 247 2.14 1.36 5.69
N PRO A 248 1.35 0.47 6.33
CA PRO A 248 0.40 0.89 7.35
C PRO A 248 1.09 1.64 8.50
N LEU A 249 0.32 2.44 9.25
CA LEU A 249 0.79 3.40 10.24
C LEU A 249 1.63 4.57 9.69
N THR A 250 1.79 4.66 8.37
CA THR A 250 2.36 5.84 7.70
C THR A 250 1.24 6.74 7.19
N TRP A 251 1.39 8.05 7.39
CA TRP A 251 0.48 9.04 6.80
C TRP A 251 0.71 9.15 5.30
N GLN A 252 -0.39 9.08 4.54
CA GLN A 252 -0.42 9.25 3.10
C GLN A 252 -1.59 10.16 2.71
N THR A 253 -1.60 10.60 1.46
CA THR A 253 -2.54 11.63 1.01
C THR A 253 -3.22 11.23 -0.28
N TYR A 254 -4.45 11.73 -0.45
CA TYR A 254 -5.06 11.86 -1.77
C TYR A 254 -5.25 13.33 -2.10
N ASP A 255 -4.97 13.65 -3.37
CA ASP A 255 -5.30 14.91 -4.02
C ASP A 255 -6.20 14.58 -5.22
N ILE A 256 -7.52 14.69 -5.03
CA ILE A 256 -8.52 14.29 -6.02
C ILE A 256 -9.06 15.54 -6.70
N TYR A 257 -9.11 15.50 -8.03
CA TYR A 257 -9.75 16.51 -8.87
C TYR A 257 -10.99 15.88 -9.48
N TYR A 258 -12.12 16.54 -9.31
CA TYR A 258 -13.41 16.03 -9.75
C TYR A 258 -14.19 17.10 -10.53
N THR A 259 -14.80 16.67 -11.64
CA THR A 259 -15.74 17.44 -12.47
C THR A 259 -17.08 16.69 -12.47
N ALA A 260 -18.15 17.41 -12.13
CA ALA A 260 -19.49 16.87 -11.92
C ALA A 260 -20.29 16.65 -13.21
#